data_AF-A0A2V7VFR5-F1
#
_entry.id   AF-A0A2V7VFR5-F1
#
_cell.length_a   1.000
_cell.length_b   1.000
_cell.length_c   1.000
_cell.angle_alpha   90.00
_cell.angle_beta   90.00
_cell.angle_gamma   90.00
#
_symmetry.space_group_name_H-M   'P 1'
#
loop_
_entity.id
_entity.type
_entity.pdbx_description
1 polymer ?
#
loop_
_entity_poly.entity_id
_entity_poly.type
_entity_poly.pdbx_seq_one_letter_code
_entity_poly.pdbx_strand_id
1 'polypeptide(L)'
;MNRRLLRAAGVGLLAVAGALAPAPPPSSVRAEPAATGRRAFAAAHFAVSPRLRDLPPEPRFRPEDVVDDVRVRPPRFFRVEAAGVAPSVDAARQASLPEAAALPAPSVSFDGLSSADNGALFGFRVSPPDTNGDVGPSHYVEIVNLAYRVYDKSGQPLTRPAS
;
A
#
# COMPACT_ATOMS: atom_id res chain seq x y z
N MET A 1 -64.33 -2.49 -74.83
CA MET A 1 -65.51 -1.68 -74.44
C MET A 1 -66.55 -2.64 -73.89
N ASN A 2 -66.72 -2.73 -72.56
CA ASN A 2 -67.93 -3.25 -71.87
C ASN A 2 -67.78 -3.27 -70.33
N ARG A 3 -68.63 -2.44 -69.69
CA ARG A 3 -69.49 -2.68 -68.50
C ARG A 3 -68.85 -3.10 -67.15
N ARG A 4 -68.66 -2.07 -66.31
CA ARG A 4 -69.19 -1.83 -64.94
C ARG A 4 -69.56 -3.02 -64.01
N LEU A 5 -69.01 -2.88 -62.79
CA LEU A 5 -69.61 -3.03 -61.44
C LEU A 5 -69.42 -4.34 -60.63
N LEU A 6 -68.56 -4.19 -59.61
CA LEU A 6 -68.70 -4.56 -58.19
C LEU A 6 -69.24 -5.95 -57.82
N ARG A 7 -68.36 -6.79 -57.24
CA ARG A 7 -68.73 -7.72 -56.18
C ARG A 7 -67.65 -7.86 -55.10
N ALA A 8 -68.14 -7.69 -53.87
CA ALA A 8 -67.82 -8.40 -52.64
C ALA A 8 -66.39 -8.33 -52.07
N ALA A 9 -66.34 -7.66 -50.91
CA ALA A 9 -65.26 -7.67 -49.95
C ALA A 9 -64.93 -9.09 -49.47
N GLY A 10 -63.65 -9.43 -49.50
CA GLY A 10 -63.05 -10.52 -48.73
C GLY A 10 -61.90 -9.93 -47.94
N VAL A 11 -62.04 -9.87 -46.61
CA VAL A 11 -60.97 -9.48 -45.69
C VAL A 11 -59.96 -10.62 -45.66
N GLY A 12 -58.84 -10.44 -46.37
CA GLY A 12 -57.68 -11.33 -46.31
C GLY A 12 -56.66 -10.78 -45.32
N LEU A 13 -56.58 -11.41 -44.14
CA LEU A 13 -55.56 -11.17 -43.14
C LEU A 13 -54.20 -11.61 -43.71
N LEU A 14 -53.33 -10.66 -44.05
CA LEU A 14 -51.97 -10.94 -44.50
C LEU A 14 -51.10 -11.27 -43.27
N ALA A 15 -50.82 -12.55 -43.02
CA ALA A 15 -49.85 -12.97 -42.04
C ALA A 15 -48.43 -12.82 -42.62
N VAL A 16 -47.64 -11.89 -42.09
CA VAL A 16 -46.20 -11.79 -42.39
C VAL A 16 -45.48 -12.87 -41.59
N ALA A 17 -45.06 -13.95 -42.26
CA ALA A 17 -44.17 -14.95 -41.69
C ALA A 17 -42.72 -14.40 -41.72
N GLY A 18 -42.24 -13.88 -40.59
CA GLY A 18 -40.82 -13.59 -40.40
C GLY A 18 -40.05 -14.89 -40.16
N ALA A 19 -39.15 -15.25 -41.08
CA ALA A 19 -38.24 -16.38 -40.89
C ALA A 19 -37.18 -16.02 -39.83
N LEU A 20 -37.26 -16.66 -38.65
CA LEU A 20 -36.25 -16.56 -37.61
C LEU A 20 -35.08 -17.49 -37.97
N ALA A 21 -33.95 -16.91 -38.39
CA ALA A 21 -32.72 -17.69 -38.59
C ALA A 21 -32.14 -18.12 -37.22
N PRO A 22 -31.70 -19.38 -37.06
CA PRO A 22 -31.09 -19.83 -35.81
C PRO A 22 -29.72 -19.18 -35.61
N ALA A 23 -29.45 -18.70 -34.40
CA ALA A 23 -28.16 -18.13 -34.01
C ALA A 23 -27.04 -19.20 -34.08
N PRO A 24 -25.81 -18.84 -34.50
CA PRO A 24 -24.70 -19.78 -34.51
C PRO A 24 -24.33 -20.23 -33.08
N PRO A 25 -23.87 -21.48 -32.89
CA PRO A 25 -23.44 -21.94 -31.57
C PRO A 25 -22.21 -21.15 -31.09
N PRO A 26 -22.07 -20.94 -29.77
CA PRO A 26 -20.92 -20.23 -29.23
C PRO A 26 -19.63 -21.01 -29.50
N SER A 27 -18.63 -20.33 -30.06
CA SER A 27 -17.29 -20.86 -30.25
C SER A 27 -16.70 -21.27 -28.89
N SER A 28 -16.42 -22.56 -28.71
CA SER A 28 -15.65 -23.01 -27.54
C SER A 28 -14.20 -22.55 -27.70
N VAL A 29 -13.79 -21.59 -26.88
CA VAL A 29 -12.38 -21.20 -26.78
C VAL A 29 -11.66 -22.34 -26.07
N ARG A 30 -10.85 -23.11 -26.81
CA ARG A 30 -9.93 -24.09 -26.24
C ARG A 30 -8.92 -23.32 -25.38
N ALA A 31 -8.92 -23.56 -24.07
CA ALA A 31 -7.89 -23.04 -23.19
C ALA A 31 -6.54 -23.66 -23.56
N GLU A 32 -5.62 -22.83 -24.05
CA GLU A 32 -4.21 -23.19 -24.16
C GLU A 32 -3.67 -23.49 -22.74
N PRO A 33 -2.90 -24.59 -22.56
CA PRO A 33 -2.37 -24.93 -21.26
C PRO A 33 -1.46 -23.81 -20.76
N ALA A 34 -1.79 -23.23 -19.61
CA ALA A 34 -0.96 -22.21 -18.98
C ALA A 34 0.44 -22.81 -18.73
N ALA A 35 1.44 -22.28 -19.42
CA ALA A 35 2.83 -22.67 -19.23
C ALA A 35 3.29 -22.23 -17.83
N THR A 36 3.11 -23.10 -16.84
CA THR A 36 3.60 -22.94 -15.47
C THR A 36 5.10 -23.27 -15.40
N GLY A 37 5.90 -22.64 -16.27
CA GLY A 37 7.35 -22.73 -16.27
C GLY A 37 7.95 -21.73 -15.29
N ARG A 38 8.97 -22.13 -14.53
CA ARG A 38 9.77 -21.21 -13.72
C ARG A 38 10.32 -20.10 -14.62
N ARG A 39 9.90 -18.85 -14.35
CA ARG A 39 10.43 -17.67 -15.04
C ARG A 39 11.68 -17.19 -14.32
N ALA A 40 12.83 -17.38 -14.95
CA ALA A 40 14.06 -16.70 -14.57
C ALA A 40 14.30 -15.57 -15.57
N PHE A 41 14.67 -14.40 -15.05
CA PHE A 41 15.07 -13.27 -15.88
C PHE A 41 16.56 -13.03 -15.65
N ALA A 42 17.30 -12.73 -16.73
CA ALA A 42 18.64 -12.19 -16.58
C ALA A 42 18.53 -10.77 -16.00
N ALA A 43 19.42 -10.42 -15.06
CA ALA A 43 19.49 -9.05 -14.57
C ALA A 43 19.79 -8.11 -15.74
N ALA A 44 18.92 -7.11 -15.95
CA ALA A 44 19.09 -6.18 -17.06
C ALA A 44 20.32 -5.28 -16.84
N HIS A 45 20.52 -4.80 -15.61
CA HIS A 45 21.63 -3.93 -15.23
C HIS A 45 22.00 -4.09 -13.75
N PHE A 46 23.26 -3.79 -13.45
CA PHE A 46 23.77 -3.55 -12.11
C PHE A 46 24.26 -2.10 -12.03
N ALA A 47 23.99 -1.40 -10.94
CA ALA A 47 24.46 -0.05 -10.73
C ALA A 47 25.02 0.10 -9.31
N VAL A 48 26.02 0.97 -9.19
CA VAL A 48 26.53 1.45 -7.90
C VAL A 48 26.08 2.91 -7.79
N SER A 49 25.42 3.27 -6.70
CA SER A 49 25.04 4.65 -6.46
C SER A 49 26.27 5.53 -6.20
N PRO A 50 26.21 6.83 -6.51
CA PRO A 50 27.13 7.80 -5.93
C PRO A 50 27.09 7.72 -4.40
N ARG A 51 28.13 8.25 -3.74
CA ARG A 51 28.11 8.30 -2.27
C ARG A 51 26.91 9.11 -1.81
N LEU A 52 26.35 8.76 -0.66
CA LEU A 52 25.20 9.47 -0.08
C LEU A 52 25.39 10.99 0.01
N ARG A 53 26.62 11.42 0.28
CA ARG A 53 27.00 12.85 0.34
C ARG A 53 27.05 13.57 -1.00
N ASP A 54 27.14 12.81 -2.10
CA ASP A 54 27.21 13.30 -3.48
C ASP A 54 25.84 13.21 -4.18
N LEU A 55 24.84 12.58 -3.56
CA LEU A 55 23.48 12.56 -4.07
C LEU A 55 22.86 13.96 -3.97
N PRO A 56 22.15 14.41 -5.02
CA PRO A 56 21.40 15.66 -4.94
C PRO A 56 20.35 15.57 -3.83
N PRO A 57 20.01 16.69 -3.17
CA PRO A 57 18.93 16.68 -2.19
C PRO A 57 17.62 16.25 -2.86
N GLU A 58 16.89 15.37 -2.17
CA GLU A 58 15.53 14.97 -2.57
C GLU A 58 14.66 16.21 -2.85
N PRO A 59 13.96 16.25 -3.99
CA PRO A 59 13.01 17.32 -4.25
C PRO A 59 11.94 17.32 -3.17
N ARG A 60 11.58 18.52 -2.67
CA ARG A 60 10.48 18.63 -1.72
C ARG A 60 9.19 18.19 -2.40
N PHE A 61 8.52 17.23 -1.78
CA PHE A 61 7.17 16.84 -2.15
C PHE A 61 6.24 18.04 -2.06
N ARG A 62 5.47 18.25 -3.12
CA ARG A 62 4.54 19.36 -3.24
C ARG A 62 3.12 18.85 -2.98
N PRO A 63 2.21 19.69 -2.48
CA PRO A 63 0.81 19.31 -2.32
C PRO A 63 0.19 18.75 -3.61
N GLU A 64 0.67 19.21 -4.77
CA GLU A 64 0.25 18.70 -6.08
C GLU A 64 0.63 17.24 -6.37
N ASP A 65 1.63 16.71 -5.66
CA ASP A 65 2.12 15.33 -5.83
C ASP A 65 1.24 14.32 -5.05
N VAL A 66 0.33 14.80 -4.18
CA VAL A 66 -0.62 13.94 -3.46
C VAL A 66 -1.66 13.42 -4.45
N VAL A 67 -1.63 12.12 -4.73
CA VAL A 67 -2.78 11.44 -5.35
C VAL A 67 -3.89 11.37 -4.29
N ASP A 68 -5.04 11.99 -4.55
CA ASP A 68 -6.20 12.17 -3.65
C ASP A 68 -6.78 10.89 -2.98
N ASP A 69 -6.20 9.71 -3.18
CA ASP A 69 -6.73 8.43 -2.69
C ASP A 69 -6.03 7.91 -1.42
N VAL A 70 -5.41 8.78 -0.61
CA VAL A 70 -4.98 8.37 0.74
C VAL A 70 -6.23 8.26 1.61
N ARG A 71 -6.88 7.10 1.54
CA ARG A 71 -7.95 6.72 2.48
C ARG A 71 -7.34 6.60 3.87
N VAL A 72 -7.38 7.70 4.64
CA VAL A 72 -7.08 7.68 6.08
C VAL A 72 -8.13 6.80 6.75
N ARG A 73 -7.82 5.52 6.92
CA ARG A 73 -8.63 4.64 7.76
C ARG A 73 -8.37 5.05 9.21
N PRO A 74 -9.41 5.33 10.01
CA PRO A 74 -9.21 5.51 11.44
C PRO A 74 -8.57 4.24 12.02
N PRO A 75 -7.64 4.37 12.98
CA PRO A 75 -7.08 3.20 13.66
C PRO A 75 -8.24 2.38 14.23
N ARG A 76 -8.34 1.12 13.80
CA ARG A 76 -9.29 0.18 14.40
C ARG A 76 -8.72 -0.24 15.74
N PHE A 77 -9.17 0.41 16.81
CA PHE A 77 -8.92 -0.10 18.15
C PHE A 77 -9.71 -1.40 18.29
N PHE A 78 -9.01 -2.54 18.29
CA PHE A 78 -9.62 -3.79 18.72
C PHE A 78 -9.82 -3.74 20.23
N ARG A 79 -10.92 -3.14 20.69
CA ARG A 79 -11.34 -3.28 22.07
C ARG A 79 -11.97 -4.66 22.20
N VAL A 80 -11.19 -5.63 22.66
CA VAL A 80 -11.75 -6.90 23.13
C VAL A 80 -12.40 -6.62 24.49
N GLU A 81 -13.69 -6.27 24.49
CA GLU A 81 -14.48 -6.38 25.72
C GLU A 81 -14.73 -7.87 25.95
N ALA A 82 -13.90 -8.50 26.79
CA ALA A 82 -14.14 -9.85 27.24
C ALA A 82 -15.39 -9.85 28.14
N ALA A 83 -16.57 -9.92 27.54
CA ALA A 83 -17.83 -10.00 28.26
C ALA A 83 -17.82 -11.26 29.15
N GLY A 84 -17.86 -11.06 30.48
CA GLY A 84 -18.01 -12.15 31.45
C GLY A 84 -16.71 -12.70 32.06
N VAL A 85 -15.54 -12.15 31.75
CA VAL A 85 -14.30 -12.48 32.47
C VAL A 85 -14.11 -11.47 33.57
N ALA A 86 -14.24 -11.90 34.84
CA ALA A 86 -13.83 -11.08 35.97
C ALA A 86 -12.34 -10.70 35.77
N PRO A 87 -11.95 -9.42 35.98
CA PRO A 87 -10.56 -9.01 35.82
C PRO A 87 -9.67 -9.88 36.71
N SER A 88 -8.94 -10.79 36.08
CA SER A 88 -7.96 -11.65 36.71
C SER A 88 -6.61 -10.97 36.58
N VAL A 89 -5.82 -11.00 37.65
CA VAL A 89 -4.42 -10.59 37.54
C VAL A 89 -3.71 -11.64 36.68
N ASP A 90 -2.98 -11.20 35.66
CA ASP A 90 -2.13 -12.07 34.86
C ASP A 90 -1.09 -12.73 35.79
N ALA A 91 -1.02 -14.06 35.78
CA ALA A 91 -0.06 -14.82 36.59
C ALA A 91 1.40 -14.52 36.21
N ALA A 92 1.65 -14.02 35.00
CA ALA A 92 2.97 -13.56 34.56
C ALA A 92 3.29 -12.13 35.03
N ARG A 93 2.34 -11.43 35.67
CA ARG A 93 2.57 -10.08 36.19
C ARG A 93 3.65 -10.11 37.26
N GLN A 94 4.72 -9.37 37.02
CA GLN A 94 5.77 -9.16 38.01
C GLN A 94 5.22 -8.43 39.25
N ALA A 95 5.32 -9.03 40.42
CA ALA A 95 4.81 -8.47 41.68
C ALA A 95 5.74 -7.41 42.28
N SER A 96 7.02 -7.45 41.91
CA SER A 96 8.06 -6.50 42.33
C SER A 96 9.05 -6.32 41.18
N LEU A 97 9.73 -5.18 41.13
CA LEU A 97 10.92 -5.05 40.30
C LEU A 97 12.00 -5.97 40.90
N PRO A 98 12.69 -6.83 40.13
CA PRO A 98 13.97 -7.36 40.60
C PRO A 98 14.84 -6.14 40.94
N GLU A 99 15.64 -6.26 42.00
CA GLU A 99 16.63 -5.24 42.35
C GLU A 99 17.38 -4.89 41.07
N ALA A 100 17.13 -3.68 40.55
CA ALA A 100 17.54 -3.34 39.21
C ALA A 100 19.06 -3.46 39.19
N ALA A 101 19.59 -4.42 38.42
CA ALA A 101 20.97 -4.34 38.01
C ALA A 101 21.12 -2.94 37.42
N ALA A 102 21.92 -2.10 38.08
CA ALA A 102 22.08 -0.70 37.71
C ALA A 102 22.75 -0.65 36.34
N LEU A 103 21.94 -0.80 35.29
CA LEU A 103 22.39 -0.59 33.94
C LEU A 103 22.81 0.88 33.88
N PRO A 104 23.99 1.18 33.33
CA PRO A 104 24.39 2.55 33.12
C PRO A 104 23.32 3.23 32.25
N ALA A 105 22.95 4.45 32.62
CA ALA A 105 22.10 5.27 31.77
C ALA A 105 22.75 5.40 30.39
N PRO A 106 21.95 5.54 29.31
CA PRO A 106 22.49 5.84 27.99
C PRO A 106 23.45 7.03 28.09
N SER A 107 24.62 6.91 27.48
CA SER A 107 25.61 8.00 27.47
C SER A 107 25.13 9.21 26.66
N VAL A 108 24.21 8.98 25.71
CA VAL A 108 23.61 9.98 24.82
C VAL A 108 22.17 9.55 24.51
N SER A 109 21.25 10.52 24.50
CA SER A 109 19.86 10.36 24.04
C SER A 109 19.47 11.58 23.19
N PHE A 110 18.72 11.36 22.11
CA PHE A 110 18.22 12.40 21.20
C PHE A 110 16.91 11.92 20.53
N ASP A 111 16.15 12.85 19.95
CA ASP A 111 14.77 12.59 19.51
C ASP A 111 14.62 11.64 18.30
N GLY A 112 15.63 11.54 17.43
CA GLY A 112 15.56 10.72 16.22
C GLY A 112 14.59 11.24 15.16
N LEU A 113 14.19 10.36 14.24
CA LEU A 113 13.16 10.55 13.23
C LEU A 113 11.77 10.16 13.75
N SER A 114 10.74 10.73 13.13
CA SER A 114 9.34 10.48 13.47
C SER A 114 8.46 10.26 12.24
N SER A 115 7.22 9.79 12.45
CA SER A 115 6.20 9.77 11.40
C SER A 115 5.86 11.17 10.86
N ALA A 116 6.19 12.25 11.58
CA ALA A 116 6.00 13.61 11.07
C ALA A 116 7.00 13.93 9.94
N ASP A 117 8.21 13.37 9.99
CA ASP A 117 9.22 13.53 8.93
C ASP A 117 8.78 12.83 7.63
N ASN A 118 8.12 11.67 7.75
CA ASN A 118 7.45 11.02 6.61
C ASN A 118 6.39 11.95 6.00
N GLY A 119 5.57 12.60 6.85
CA GLY A 119 4.58 13.57 6.39
C GLY A 119 5.19 14.78 5.69
N ALA A 120 6.33 15.27 6.16
CA ALA A 120 7.03 16.40 5.55
C ALA A 120 7.68 16.03 4.20
N LEU A 121 8.12 14.77 4.05
CA LEU A 121 8.76 14.27 2.83
C LEU A 121 7.78 13.75 1.77
N PHE A 122 6.61 13.25 2.16
CA PHE A 122 5.70 12.52 1.25
C PHE A 122 4.25 13.02 1.28
N GLY A 123 3.92 14.04 2.07
CA GLY A 123 2.55 14.55 2.21
C GLY A 123 1.61 13.66 3.04
N PHE A 124 2.06 12.49 3.49
CA PHE A 124 1.30 11.59 4.37
C PHE A 124 2.20 10.93 5.42
N ARG A 125 1.60 10.49 6.53
CA ARG A 125 2.31 9.80 7.62
C ARG A 125 2.11 8.30 7.51
N VAL A 126 3.14 7.53 7.86
CA VAL A 126 3.05 6.08 8.06
C VAL A 126 3.01 5.80 9.57
N SER A 127 2.02 5.03 10.01
CA SER A 127 1.77 4.74 11.43
C SER A 127 1.36 3.26 11.63
N PRO A 128 1.91 2.57 12.64
CA PRO A 128 2.92 3.05 13.60
C PRO A 128 4.30 3.33 12.95
N PRO A 129 5.20 4.07 13.62
CA PRO A 129 6.57 4.25 13.15
C PRO A 129 7.35 2.93 13.19
N ASP A 130 7.92 2.51 12.07
CA ASP A 130 8.84 1.36 11.99
C ASP A 130 10.28 1.87 12.02
N THR A 131 10.87 1.94 13.22
CA THR A 131 12.22 2.46 13.44
C THR A 131 13.27 1.35 13.37
N ASN A 132 14.28 1.55 12.54
CA ASN A 132 15.48 0.73 12.44
C ASN A 132 16.72 1.63 12.40
N GLY A 133 17.88 1.09 12.78
CA GLY A 133 19.12 1.83 12.65
C GLY A 133 20.35 0.97 12.88
N ASP A 134 21.50 1.51 12.50
CA ASP A 134 22.81 0.88 12.69
C ASP A 134 23.88 1.88 13.14
N VAL A 135 24.83 1.38 13.91
CA VAL A 135 25.84 2.16 14.65
C VAL A 135 27.21 1.87 14.05
N GLY A 136 27.67 2.72 13.14
CA GLY A 136 29.03 2.65 12.58
C GLY A 136 30.11 3.24 13.51
N PRO A 137 31.39 3.29 13.11
CA PRO A 137 32.46 3.83 13.95
C PRO A 137 32.26 5.30 14.36
N SER A 138 31.73 6.12 13.43
CA SER A 138 31.58 7.57 13.61
C SER A 138 30.15 8.08 13.52
N HIS A 139 29.20 7.24 13.10
CA HIS A 139 27.84 7.66 12.79
C HIS A 139 26.80 6.68 13.33
N TYR A 140 25.61 7.19 13.58
CA TYR A 140 24.39 6.40 13.69
C TYR A 140 23.54 6.71 12.46
N VAL A 141 23.02 5.68 11.80
CA VAL A 141 22.09 5.81 10.69
C VAL A 141 20.76 5.25 11.13
N GLU A 142 19.71 6.07 11.03
CA GLU A 142 18.35 5.70 11.38
C GLU A 142 17.46 5.73 10.15
N ILE A 143 16.50 4.82 10.11
CA ILE A 143 15.39 4.78 9.15
C ILE A 143 14.09 4.67 9.95
N VAL A 144 13.10 5.48 9.60
CA VAL A 144 11.73 5.38 10.08
C VAL A 144 10.80 5.36 8.88
N ASN A 145 10.29 4.17 8.56
CA ASN A 145 9.47 3.93 7.36
C ASN A 145 10.16 4.40 6.06
N LEU A 146 9.73 5.54 5.52
CA LEU A 146 10.17 6.08 4.23
C LEU A 146 11.29 7.11 4.36
N ALA A 147 11.71 7.44 5.59
CA ALA A 147 12.69 8.48 5.85
C ALA A 147 13.93 7.89 6.53
N TYR A 148 15.12 8.34 6.15
CA TYR A 148 16.38 8.07 6.83
C TYR A 148 17.07 9.36 7.28
N ARG A 149 17.95 9.24 8.28
CA ARG A 149 18.79 10.35 8.76
C ARG A 149 20.10 9.83 9.35
N VAL A 150 21.17 10.59 9.15
CA VAL A 150 22.50 10.29 9.72
C VAL A 150 22.80 11.24 10.85
N TYR A 151 23.25 10.70 11.98
CA TYR A 151 23.64 11.41 13.18
C TYR A 151 25.12 11.15 13.50
N ASP A 152 25.78 12.11 14.12
CA ASP A 152 27.05 11.85 14.80
C ASP A 152 26.82 11.10 16.14
N LYS A 153 27.91 10.71 16.81
CA LYS A 153 27.83 9.96 18.09
C LYS A 153 27.35 10.78 19.29
N SER A 154 27.23 12.10 19.14
CA SER A 154 26.63 12.99 20.13
C SER A 154 25.13 13.23 19.88
N GLY A 155 24.57 12.64 18.82
CA GLY A 155 23.16 12.78 18.46
C GLY A 155 22.86 13.96 17.56
N GLN A 156 23.89 14.66 17.05
CA GLN A 156 23.65 15.78 16.14
C GLN A 156 23.37 15.28 14.72
N PRO A 157 22.31 15.78 14.07
CA PRO A 157 22.00 15.38 12.71
C PRO A 157 22.99 15.96 11.71
N LEU A 158 23.58 15.10 10.89
CA LEU A 158 24.49 15.46 9.80
C LEU A 158 23.78 15.62 8.46
N THR A 159 22.56 15.08 8.35
CA THR A 159 21.69 15.24 7.19
C THR A 159 20.33 15.79 7.58
N ARG A 160 19.61 16.33 6.60
CA ARG A 160 18.15 16.46 6.69
C ARG A 160 17.52 15.06 6.62
N PRO A 161 16.26 14.88 7.07
CA PRO A 161 15.47 13.71 6.69
C PRO A 161 15.46 13.58 5.16
N ALA A 162 15.70 12.38 4.64
CA ALA A 162 15.75 12.06 3.21
C ALA A 162 15.23 10.63 2.98
N SER A 163 15.13 10.18 1.72
CA SER A 163 14.62 8.86 1.33
C SER A 163 15.48 8.16 0.30
#